data_AF-A0AAW1XCV8-F1
#
_entry.id   AF-A0AAW1XCV8-F1
#
_cell.length_a   1.000
_cell.length_b   1.000
_cell.length_c   1.000
_cell.angle_alpha   90.00
_cell.angle_beta   90.00
_cell.angle_gamma   90.00
#
_symmetry.space_group_name_H-M   'P 1'
#
loop_
_entity.id
_entity.type
_entity.pdbx_description
1 polymer ?
#
loop_
_entity_poly.entity_id
_entity_poly.type
_entity_poly.pdbx_seq_one_letter_code
_entity_poly.pdbx_strand_id
1 'polypeptide(L)' 'MLLQTTSRRLADRKVERFEKNILKRGAVPETTAKKGKDYPVGPILLGFFIFVVIGSSLFQIIRTATSGGMA' A
#
# COMPACT_ATOMS: atom_id res chain seq x y z
N MET A 1 51.93 -24.15 15.48
CA MET A 1 51.39 -23.10 14.57
C MET A 1 50.35 -23.78 13.70
N LEU A 2 49.02 -23.66 13.83
CA LEU A 2 48.09 -22.79 14.55
C LEU A 2 46.93 -23.68 15.07
N LEU A 3 46.63 -23.65 16.37
CA LEU A 3 45.47 -24.35 16.93
C LEU A 3 44.28 -23.37 16.91
N GLN A 4 43.49 -23.37 15.83
CA GLN A 4 42.25 -22.58 15.78
C GLN A 4 41.19 -23.29 16.65
N THR A 5 41.07 -22.89 17.91
CA THR A 5 40.12 -23.47 18.89
C THR A 5 38.71 -22.88 18.72
N THR A 6 38.13 -22.91 17.51
CA THR A 6 36.75 -22.49 17.32
C THR A 6 35.87 -23.73 17.25
N SER A 7 34.98 -23.93 18.22
CA SER A 7 34.09 -25.10 18.23
C SER A 7 33.28 -25.16 16.92
N ARG A 8 33.26 -26.34 16.27
CA ARG A 8 32.54 -26.57 15.00
C ARG A 8 31.12 -25.99 15.03
N ARG A 9 30.40 -26.24 16.12
CA ARG A 9 29.02 -25.75 16.36
C ARG A 9 28.88 -24.22 16.36
N LEU A 10 29.92 -23.47 16.73
CA LEU A 10 29.90 -22.01 16.65
C LEU A 10 30.21 -21.50 15.24
N ALA A 11 31.08 -22.19 14.51
CA ALA A 11 31.35 -21.88 13.11
C ALA A 11 30.10 -22.16 12.24
N ASP A 12 29.43 -23.29 12.46
CA ASP A 12 28.21 -23.66 11.72
C ASP A 12 27.08 -22.64 11.93
N ARG A 13 26.84 -22.21 13.18
CA ARG A 13 25.86 -21.15 13.48
C ARG A 13 26.22 -19.80 12.89
N LYS A 14 27.52 -19.48 12.77
CA LYS A 14 27.99 -18.24 12.15
C LYS A 14 27.71 -18.28 10.65
N VAL A 15 28.04 -19.39 9.98
CA VAL A 15 27.77 -19.60 8.54
C VAL A 15 26.28 -19.53 8.24
N GLU A 16 25.44 -20.19 9.03
CA GLU A 16 23.98 -20.19 8.86
C GLU A 16 23.37 -18.77 8.93
N ARG A 17 23.93 -17.89 9.77
CA ARG A 17 23.50 -16.48 9.87
C ARG A 17 23.92 -15.67 8.64
N PHE A 18 25.10 -15.94 8.08
CA PHE A 18 25.57 -15.27 6.87
C PHE A 18 24.86 -15.77 5.62
N GLU A 19 24.58 -17.07 5.48
CA GLU A 19 23.78 -17.64 4.39
C GLU A 19 22.36 -17.08 4.35
N LYS A 20 21.71 -16.94 5.51
CA LYS A 20 20.38 -16.30 5.63
C LYS A 20 20.39 -14.82 5.23
N ASN A 21 21.54 -14.15 5.29
CA ASN A 21 21.68 -12.77 4.83
C ASN A 21 21.96 -12.67 3.32
N ILE A 22 22.45 -13.73 2.66
CA ILE A 22 22.61 -13.79 1.20
C ILE A 22 21.25 -13.92 0.51
N LEU A 23 20.33 -14.71 1.04
CA LEU A 23 18.95 -14.82 0.52
C LEU A 23 18.09 -13.57 0.77
N LYS A 24 18.53 -12.68 1.67
CA LYS A 24 17.89 -11.40 1.97
C LYS A 24 18.56 -10.23 1.24
N ARG A 25 19.72 -10.43 0.64
CA ARG A 25 20.46 -9.42 -0.14
C ARG A 25 19.75 -9.25 -1.48
N GLY A 26 19.10 -8.12 -1.66
CA GLY A 26 18.30 -7.83 -2.86
C GLY A 26 16.81 -8.16 -2.73
N ALA A 27 16.35 -8.64 -1.57
CA ALA A 27 14.93 -8.61 -1.22
C ALA A 27 14.52 -7.18 -0.79
N VAL A 28 14.89 -6.19 -1.60
CA VAL A 28 14.16 -4.93 -1.62
C VAL A 28 12.85 -5.28 -2.29
N PRO A 29 11.70 -5.13 -1.63
CA PRO A 29 10.42 -5.30 -2.31
C PRO A 29 10.31 -4.27 -3.44
N GLU A 30 10.70 -4.68 -4.65
CA GLU A 30 10.56 -4.00 -5.95
C GLU A 30 9.10 -3.90 -6.40
N THR A 31 8.18 -3.86 -5.45
CA THR A 31 6.74 -3.68 -5.68
C THR A 31 6.14 -2.88 -4.53
N THR A 32 6.84 -1.85 -4.09
CA THR A 32 6.20 -0.75 -3.36
C THR A 32 5.52 0.20 -4.36
N ALA A 33 4.83 -0.35 -5.36
CA ALA A 33 3.54 0.19 -5.70
C ALA A 33 2.65 0.00 -4.46
N LYS A 34 2.88 0.82 -3.42
CA LYS A 34 1.93 1.07 -2.34
C LYS A 34 0.71 1.76 -2.96
N LYS A 35 0.00 1.05 -3.82
CA LYS A 35 -1.41 1.33 -4.08
C LYS A 35 -2.13 0.97 -2.80
N GLY A 36 -2.27 1.96 -1.90
CA GLY A 36 -3.28 1.86 -0.85
C GLY A 36 -2.82 2.20 0.55
N LYS A 37 -2.10 3.30 0.79
CA LYS A 37 -2.04 3.81 2.18
C LYS A 37 -2.07 5.30 2.46
N ASP A 38 -2.15 6.20 1.48
CA ASP A 38 -2.05 7.63 1.78
C ASP A 38 -3.10 8.51 1.08
N TYR A 39 -4.32 8.00 0.95
CA TYR A 39 -5.48 8.87 1.02
C TYR A 39 -6.22 8.52 2.32
N PRO A 40 -6.36 9.46 3.27
CA PRO A 40 -7.13 9.21 4.50
C PRO A 40 -8.60 8.87 4.20
N VAL A 41 -9.02 9.12 2.96
CA VAL A 41 -10.29 8.70 2.38
C VAL A 41 -10.05 7.46 1.50
N GLY A 42 -10.66 6.34 1.87
CA GLY A 42 -10.56 5.11 1.08
C GLY A 42 -11.15 5.29 -0.33
N PRO A 43 -10.73 4.50 -1.33
CA PRO A 43 -11.23 4.60 -2.71
C PRO A 43 -12.76 4.54 -2.81
N ILE A 44 -13.40 3.78 -1.91
CA ILE A 44 -14.86 3.66 -1.81
C ILE A 44 -15.50 4.99 -1.37
N LEU A 45 -14.96 5.65 -0.34
CA LEU A 45 -15.46 6.93 0.15
C LEU A 45 -15.23 8.06 -0.85
N LEU A 46 -14.09 8.03 -1.54
CA LEU A 46 -13.79 9.00 -2.59
C LEU A 46 -14.74 8.85 -3.78
N GLY A 47 -15.02 7.61 -4.21
CA GLY A 47 -16.01 7.31 -5.24
C GLY A 47 -17.42 7.73 -4.84
N PHE A 48 -17.81 7.44 -3.59
CA PHE A 48 -19.10 7.88 -3.03
C PHE A 48 -19.22 9.40 -2.98
N PHE A 49 -18.18 10.11 -2.55
CA PHE A 49 -18.16 11.56 -2.48
C PHE A 49 -18.39 12.19 -3.86
N ILE A 50 -17.65 11.73 -4.88
CA ILE A 50 -17.80 12.22 -6.27
C ILE A 50 -19.20 11.91 -6.81
N PHE A 51 -19.72 10.70 -6.57
CA PHE A 51 -21.05 10.28 -7.02
C PHE A 51 -22.16 11.16 -6.41
N VAL A 52 -22.11 11.40 -5.10
CA VAL A 52 -23.12 12.22 -4.41
C VAL A 52 -23.04 13.67 -4.88
N VAL A 53 -21.84 14.25 -5.00
CA VAL A 53 -21.66 15.64 -5.45
C VAL A 53 -22.21 15.81 -6.87
N ILE A 54 -21.72 15.03 -7.85
CA ILE A 54 -22.16 15.16 -9.25
C ILE A 54 -23.64 14.77 -9.40
N GLY A 55 -24.07 13.68 -8.76
CA GLY A 55 -25.44 13.19 -8.82
C GLY A 55 -26.43 14.20 -8.25
N SER A 56 -26.09 14.87 -7.15
CA SER A 56 -26.95 15.91 -6.58
C SER A 56 -27.08 17.14 -7.48
N SER A 57 -25.99 17.59 -8.11
CA SER A 57 -26.00 18.73 -9.03
C SER A 57 -26.82 18.45 -10.29
N LEU A 58 -26.66 17.27 -10.88
CA LEU A 58 -27.46 16.85 -12.03
C LEU A 58 -28.94 16.74 -11.68
N PHE A 59 -29.26 16.16 -10.52
CA PHE A 59 -30.64 16.05 -10.05
C PHE A 59 -31.25 17.44 -9.81
N GLN A 60 -30.49 18.40 -9.27
CA GLN A 60 -30.94 19.78 -9.11
C GLN A 60 -31.22 20.44 -10.46
N ILE A 61 -30.34 20.29 -11.45
CA ILE A 61 -30.55 20.88 -12.79
C ILE A 61 -31.79 20.27 -13.46
N ILE A 62 -31.98 18.96 -13.38
CA ILE A 62 -33.15 18.28 -13.94
C ILE A 62 -34.42 18.71 -13.19
N ARG A 63 -34.38 18.78 -11.85
CA ARG A 63 -35.49 19.33 -11.06
C ARG A 63 -35.78 20.76 -11.48
N THR A 64 -34.81 21.66 -11.50
CA THR A 64 -35.00 23.08 -11.86
C THR A 64 -35.49 23.26 -13.29
N ALA A 65 -35.00 22.47 -14.25
CA ALA A 65 -35.47 22.51 -15.63
C ALA A 65 -36.89 21.94 -15.80
N THR A 66 -37.23 20.90 -15.02
CA THR A 66 -38.58 20.29 -15.02
C THR A 66 -39.56 21.10 -14.15
N SER A 67 -39.07 21.77 -13.12
CA SER A 67 -39.79 22.66 -12.20
C SER A 67 -39.64 24.12 -12.60
N GLY A 68 -39.42 24.40 -13.89
CA GLY A 68 -39.33 25.74 -14.50
C GLY A 68 -40.64 26.51 -14.37
N GLY A 69 -41.00 26.83 -13.13
CA GLY A 69 -42.24 27.48 -12.72
C GLY A 69 -42.31 27.56 -11.20
N MET A 70 -41.26 28.08 -10.56
CA MET A 70 -41.34 28.59 -9.19
C MET A 70 -40.68 29.97 -9.14
N ALA A 71 -41.32 30.90 -9.85
CA ALA A 71 -41.38 32.33 -9.59
C ALA A 71 -42.79 32.77 -9.97
#